data_AF-A0A814B4B6-F1
#
_entry.id   AF-A0A814B4B6-F1
#
_cell.length_a   1.000
_cell.length_b   1.000
_cell.length_c   1.000
_cell.angle_alpha   90.00
_cell.angle_beta   90.00
_cell.angle_gamma   90.00
#
_symmetry.space_group_name_H-M   'P 1'
#
loop_
_entity.id
_entity.type
_entity.pdbx_description
1 polymer ?
#
loop_
_entity_poly.entity_id
_entity_poly.type
_entity_poly.pdbx_seq_one_letter_code
_entity_poly.pdbx_strand_id
1 'polypeptide(L)'
;MFGGAHFNRTTNRHIVVNDRLWIFNFEKLEWSILSSLTMPRPTYFHAAAMNERGEIWTHGGVVVESRSNDNNNIHYNETRITTLYAMHTRVPNLSELAWNYFLNSLPDRTCLIKQPKLMTQLHIPPRFIERIH
;
A
#
# COMPACT_ATOMS: atom_id res chain seq x y z
N MET A 1 8.68 8.39 -1.69
CA MET A 1 8.24 8.72 -3.06
C MET A 1 8.15 7.42 -3.85
N PHE A 2 7.07 7.23 -4.60
CA PHE A 2 6.83 6.05 -5.43
C PHE A 2 5.79 6.38 -6.50
N GLY A 3 5.80 5.61 -7.60
CA GLY A 3 4.92 5.84 -8.75
C GLY A 3 5.22 7.14 -9.50
N GLY A 4 4.23 7.57 -10.27
CA GLY A 4 4.35 8.72 -11.17
C GLY A 4 4.49 8.28 -12.63
N ALA A 5 4.49 9.26 -13.53
CA ALA A 5 4.62 9.01 -14.96
C ALA A 5 5.53 10.07 -15.59
N HIS A 6 6.36 9.63 -16.53
CA HIS A 6 7.15 10.49 -17.39
C HIS A 6 6.57 10.43 -18.80
N PHE A 7 6.41 11.60 -19.42
CA PHE A 7 5.93 11.66 -20.79
C PHE A 7 7.10 11.56 -21.78
N ASN A 8 7.17 10.43 -22.49
CA ASN A 8 8.14 10.23 -23.55
C ASN A 8 7.67 10.90 -24.83
N ARG A 9 8.39 11.96 -25.23
CA ARG A 9 8.07 12.75 -26.43
C ARG A 9 8.31 12.01 -27.74
N THR A 10 9.25 11.08 -27.78
CA THR A 10 9.57 10.29 -28.99
C THR A 10 8.45 9.31 -29.30
N THR A 11 7.87 8.69 -28.28
CA THR A 11 6.76 7.74 -28.44
C THR A 11 5.39 8.38 -28.25
N ASN A 12 5.34 9.65 -27.82
CA ASN A 12 4.15 10.41 -27.47
C ASN A 12 3.26 9.69 -26.43
N ARG A 13 3.88 9.14 -25.36
CA ARG A 13 3.22 8.27 -24.37
C ARG A 13 3.66 8.56 -22.94
N HIS A 14 2.76 8.32 -21.98
CA HIS A 14 3.12 8.20 -20.58
C HIS A 14 3.81 6.87 -20.30
N ILE A 15 4.93 6.92 -19.60
CA ILE A 15 5.65 5.77 -19.07
C ILE A 15 5.54 5.85 -17.56
N VAL A 16 4.96 4.82 -16.94
CA VAL A 16 4.91 4.74 -15.48
C VAL A 16 6.33 4.67 -14.96
N VAL A 17 6.66 5.58 -14.03
CA VAL A 17 7.97 5.64 -13.41
C VAL A 17 7.84 4.96 -12.06
N ASN A 18 8.81 4.11 -11.75
CA ASN A 18 9.14 3.73 -10.38
C ASN A 18 8.08 2.87 -9.68
N ASP A 19 8.26 1.55 -9.77
CA ASP A 19 7.60 0.58 -8.92
C ASP A 19 8.23 0.52 -7.52
N ARG A 20 9.47 1.01 -7.35
CA ARG A 20 10.19 0.99 -6.08
C ARG A 20 9.91 2.19 -5.20
N LEU A 21 10.06 1.97 -3.90
CA LEU A 21 9.89 3.01 -2.90
C LEU A 21 11.21 3.74 -2.62
N TRP A 22 11.22 5.05 -2.86
CA TRP A 22 12.36 5.92 -2.58
C TRP A 22 12.14 6.70 -1.30
N ILE A 23 13.17 6.77 -0.47
CA ILE A 23 13.18 7.57 0.77
C ILE A 23 14.26 8.62 0.65
N PHE A 24 13.94 9.83 1.09
CA PHE A 24 14.90 10.89 1.27
C PHE A 24 15.29 10.97 2.73
N ASN A 25 16.58 10.89 3.03
CA ASN A 25 17.11 11.09 4.36
C ASN A 25 17.43 12.58 4.56
N PHE A 26 16.75 13.25 5.47
CA PHE A 26 16.94 14.68 5.74
C PHE A 26 18.27 15.02 6.46
N GLU A 27 18.84 14.08 7.21
CA GLU A 27 20.13 14.29 7.88
C GLU A 27 21.29 14.22 6.88
N LYS A 28 21.22 13.26 5.95
CA LYS A 28 22.26 13.03 4.94
C LYS A 28 22.03 13.79 3.63
N LEU A 29 20.82 14.28 3.42
CA LEU A 29 20.34 14.88 2.17
C LEU A 29 20.50 13.95 0.96
N GLU A 30 20.30 12.64 1.18
CA GLU A 30 20.50 11.60 0.18
C GLU A 30 19.22 10.81 -0.08
N TRP A 31 19.04 10.39 -1.34
CA TRP A 31 18.01 9.46 -1.74
C TRP A 31 18.49 8.02 -1.62
N SER A 32 17.67 7.15 -1.05
CA SER A 32 17.89 5.71 -1.03
C SER A 32 16.65 4.95 -1.48
N ILE A 33 16.85 3.74 -2.00
CA ILE A 33 15.78 2.83 -2.40
C ILE A 33 15.53 1.84 -1.27
N LEU A 34 14.28 1.69 -0.86
CA LEU A 34 13.86 0.55 -0.05
C LEU A 34 13.70 -0.67 -0.94
N SER A 35 14.78 -1.43 -1.13
CA SER A 35 14.82 -2.60 -2.01
C SER A 35 13.85 -3.71 -1.62
N SER A 36 13.44 -3.77 -0.35
CA SER A 36 12.48 -4.74 0.16
C SER A 36 11.03 -4.41 -0.18
N LEU A 37 10.74 -3.19 -0.69
CA LEU A 37 9.39 -2.72 -0.98
C LEU A 37 9.23 -2.30 -2.44
N THR A 38 8.33 -2.98 -3.12
CA THR A 38 7.88 -2.65 -4.46
C THR A 38 6.37 -2.52 -4.43
N MET A 39 5.84 -1.50 -5.11
CA MET A 39 4.41 -1.39 -5.34
C MET A 39 3.91 -2.64 -6.06
N PRO A 40 2.83 -3.28 -5.57
CA PRO A 40 2.25 -4.43 -6.25
C PRO A 40 1.86 -4.14 -7.69
N ARG A 41 1.49 -2.89 -7.98
CA ARG A 41 1.17 -2.41 -9.32
C ARG A 41 1.72 -1.00 -9.52
N PRO A 42 2.58 -0.78 -10.53
CA PRO A 42 3.08 0.56 -10.84
C PRO A 42 1.94 1.44 -11.33
N THR A 43 1.68 2.56 -10.66
CA THR A 43 0.62 3.51 -11.03
C THR A 43 1.05 4.97 -10.89
N TYR A 44 0.33 5.85 -11.57
CA TYR A 44 0.38 7.31 -11.38
C TYR A 44 -1.02 7.87 -11.07
N PHE A 45 -1.12 9.12 -10.64
CA PHE A 45 -2.38 9.74 -10.21
C PHE A 45 -3.17 8.92 -9.17
N HIS A 46 -2.47 8.22 -8.27
CA HIS A 46 -3.08 7.52 -7.14
C HIS A 46 -3.07 8.39 -5.88
N ALA A 47 -3.93 8.05 -4.93
CA ALA A 47 -3.85 8.59 -3.58
C ALA A 47 -2.94 7.69 -2.73
N ALA A 48 -2.16 8.30 -1.83
CA ALA A 48 -1.31 7.59 -0.89
C ALA A 48 -1.41 8.21 0.50
N ALA A 49 -1.43 7.38 1.54
CA ALA A 49 -1.38 7.80 2.93
C ALA A 49 -0.49 6.84 3.72
N MET A 50 0.15 7.32 4.78
CA MET A 50 0.89 6.49 5.73
C MET A 50 0.27 6.62 7.10
N ASN A 51 0.18 5.52 7.83
CA ASN A 51 -0.23 5.56 9.24
C ASN A 51 0.97 5.46 10.18
N GLU A 52 0.72 5.66 11.48
CA GLU A 52 1.74 5.64 12.54
C GLU A 52 2.45 4.29 12.70
N ARG A 53 1.86 3.20 12.21
CA ARG A 53 2.47 1.87 12.23
C ARG A 53 3.58 1.73 11.19
N GLY A 54 3.62 2.65 10.21
CA GLY A 54 4.51 2.56 9.06
C GLY A 54 3.89 1.75 7.92
N GLU A 55 2.56 1.66 7.86
CA GLU A 55 1.87 1.10 6.70
C GLU A 55 1.58 2.24 5.70
N ILE A 56 2.04 2.07 4.47
CA ILE A 56 1.66 2.90 3.33
C ILE A 56 0.47 2.25 2.66
N TRP A 57 -0.59 3.03 2.49
CA TRP A 57 -1.80 2.67 1.78
C TRP A 57 -1.85 3.44 0.47
N THR A 58 -2.14 2.75 -0.63
CA THR A 58 -2.29 3.36 -1.96
C THR A 58 -3.64 2.99 -2.54
N HIS A 59 -4.42 3.97 -2.97
CA HIS A 59 -5.73 3.76 -3.57
C HIS A 59 -5.75 4.25 -5.01
N GLY A 60 -6.14 3.33 -5.89
CA GLY A 60 -6.42 3.60 -7.29
C GLY A 60 -5.20 4.00 -8.12
N GLY A 61 -5.42 4.91 -9.06
CA GLY A 61 -4.42 5.41 -10.00
C GLY A 61 -4.67 4.98 -11.44
N VAL A 62 -3.71 5.28 -12.31
CA VAL A 62 -3.71 4.92 -13.72
C VAL A 62 -2.55 3.96 -13.97
N VAL A 63 -2.85 2.88 -14.70
CA VAL A 63 -1.88 1.89 -15.16
C VAL A 63 -1.73 2.00 -16.67
N VAL A 64 -0.53 1.70 -17.18
CA VAL A 64 -0.28 1.58 -18.61
C VAL A 64 -0.10 0.10 -18.92
N GLU A 65 -1.00 -0.47 -19.71
CA GLU A 65 -0.97 -1.89 -20.09
C GLU A 65 -0.67 -2.02 -21.58
N SER A 66 0.28 -2.90 -21.91
CA SER A 66 0.55 -3.31 -23.29
C SER A 66 -0.36 -4.49 -23.66
N ARG A 67 -1.12 -4.37 -24.74
CA ARG A 67 -1.85 -5.47 -25.38
C ARG A 67 -1.34 -5.66 -26.79
N SER A 68 -0.96 -6.89 -27.14
CA SER A 68 -0.76 -7.29 -28.53
C SER A 68 -2.12 -7.49 -29.18
N ASN A 69 -2.31 -6.97 -30.40
CA ASN A 69 -3.41 -7.38 -31.25
C ASN A 69 -3.02 -8.59 -32.11
N ASP A 70 -3.99 -9.17 -32.81
CA ASP A 70 -3.80 -10.36 -33.67
C ASP A 70 -2.76 -10.14 -34.78
N ASN A 71 -2.44 -8.88 -35.10
CA ASN A 71 -1.42 -8.49 -36.09
C ASN A 71 -0.04 -8.24 -35.45
N ASN A 72 0.18 -8.69 -34.21
CA ASN A 72 1.42 -8.53 -33.44
C ASN A 72 1.80 -7.06 -33.17
N ASN A 73 0.85 -6.13 -33.30
CA ASN A 73 1.06 -4.72 -33.02
C ASN A 73 0.75 -4.44 -31.53
N ILE A 74 1.67 -3.76 -30.86
CA ILE A 74 1.54 -3.47 -29.41
C ILE A 74 0.80 -2.15 -29.22
N HIS A 75 -0.41 -2.23 -28.68
CA HIS A 75 -1.18 -1.09 -28.22
C HIS A 75 -0.98 -0.88 -26.72
N TYR A 76 -0.84 0.38 -26.31
CA TYR A 76 -0.71 0.76 -24.92
C TYR A 76 -1.98 1.50 -24.50
N ASN A 77 -2.65 0.99 -23.48
CA ASN A 77 -3.87 1.58 -22.96
C ASN A 77 -3.66 2.07 -21.53
N GLU A 78 -4.20 3.25 -21.24
CA GLU A 78 -4.26 3.81 -19.90
C GLU A 78 -5.58 3.42 -19.24
N THR A 79 -5.50 2.69 -18.13
CA THR A 79 -6.68 2.22 -17.40
C THR A 79 -6.67 2.77 -15.99
N ARG A 80 -7.79 3.36 -15.56
CA ARG A 80 -7.99 3.74 -14.16
C ARG A 80 -8.33 2.51 -13.32
N ILE A 81 -7.67 2.39 -12.18
CA ILE A 81 -7.93 1.36 -11.19
C ILE A 81 -8.46 1.99 -9.90
N THR A 82 -9.17 1.20 -9.11
CA THR A 82 -9.72 1.56 -7.80
C THR A 82 -9.20 0.62 -6.69
N THR A 83 -8.22 -0.21 -7.01
CA THR A 83 -7.66 -1.18 -6.08
C THR A 83 -6.94 -0.48 -4.93
N LEU A 84 -7.13 -1.00 -3.72
CA LEU A 84 -6.43 -0.58 -2.51
C LEU A 84 -5.27 -1.55 -2.24
N TYR A 85 -4.07 -1.03 -2.05
CA TYR A 85 -2.90 -1.79 -1.63
C TYR A 85 -2.35 -1.25 -0.32
N ALA A 86 -1.76 -2.13 0.49
CA ALA A 86 -1.06 -1.79 1.72
C ALA A 86 0.36 -2.39 1.70
N MET A 87 1.34 -1.63 2.16
CA MET A 87 2.75 -2.03 2.25
C MET A 87 3.36 -1.57 3.57
N HIS A 88 4.21 -2.39 4.17
CA HIS A 88 4.86 -2.08 5.45
C HIS A 88 6.27 -1.54 5.25
N THR A 89 6.55 -0.29 5.64
CA THR A 89 7.90 0.32 5.49
C THR A 89 8.92 -0.22 6.48
N ARG A 90 8.46 -0.90 7.52
CA ARG A 90 9.26 -1.55 8.55
C ARG A 90 8.56 -2.81 9.01
N VAL A 91 9.31 -3.74 9.60
CA VAL A 91 8.71 -4.88 10.30
C VAL A 91 7.88 -4.33 11.46
N PRO A 92 6.57 -4.65 11.56
CA PRO A 92 5.76 -4.25 12.70
C PRO A 92 6.33 -4.84 13.98
N ASN A 93 6.13 -4.16 15.11
CA ASN A 93 6.50 -4.73 16.39
C ASN A 93 5.66 -5.98 16.69
N LEU A 94 6.15 -6.85 17.58
CA LEU A 94 5.49 -8.11 17.90
C LEU A 94 4.04 -7.93 18.37
N SER A 95 3.75 -6.84 19.11
CA SER A 95 2.40 -6.59 19.59
C SER A 95 1.42 -6.29 18.45
N GLU A 96 1.85 -5.58 17.39
CA GLU A 96 1.05 -5.35 16.18
C GLU A 96 0.83 -6.65 15.39
N LEU A 97 1.87 -7.48 15.26
CA LEU A 97 1.76 -8.79 14.60
C LEU A 97 0.81 -9.72 15.35
N ALA A 98 0.94 -9.83 16.67
CA ALA A 98 0.08 -10.62 17.52
C ALA A 98 -1.37 -10.14 17.46
N TRP A 99 -1.58 -8.83 17.46
CA TRP A 99 -2.90 -8.22 17.31
C TRP A 99 -3.56 -8.56 15.97
N ASN A 100 -2.83 -8.40 14.87
CA ASN A 100 -3.32 -8.75 13.53
C ASN A 100 -3.64 -10.24 13.43
N TYR A 101 -2.78 -11.11 13.96
CA TYR A 101 -3.01 -12.55 13.99
C TYR A 101 -4.27 -12.91 14.79
N PHE A 102 -4.44 -12.30 15.96
CA PHE A 102 -5.63 -12.47 16.80
C PHE A 102 -6.90 -12.08 16.03
N LEU A 103 -6.94 -10.88 15.42
CA LEU A 103 -8.09 -10.42 14.64
C LEU A 103 -8.40 -11.29 13.41
N ASN A 104 -7.37 -11.83 12.76
CA ASN A 104 -7.53 -12.70 11.59
C ASN A 104 -7.99 -14.12 11.97
N SER A 105 -7.76 -14.53 13.20
CA SER A 105 -8.17 -15.85 13.72
C SER A 105 -9.62 -15.87 14.21
N LEU A 106 -10.27 -14.70 14.30
CA LEU A 106 -11.67 -14.60 14.71
C LEU A 106 -12.62 -14.90 13.55
N PRO A 107 -13.61 -15.80 13.74
CA PRO A 107 -14.62 -16.11 12.71
C PRO A 107 -15.46 -14.89 12.33
N ASP A 108 -15.77 -14.04 13.32
CA ASP A 108 -16.53 -12.81 13.16
C ASP A 108 -15.94 -11.73 14.07
N ARG A 109 -15.38 -10.68 13.48
CA ARG A 109 -14.78 -9.55 14.22
C ARG A 109 -15.82 -8.70 14.93
N THR A 110 -17.08 -8.73 14.48
CA THR A 110 -18.16 -7.95 15.12
C THR A 110 -18.48 -8.46 16.52
N CYS A 111 -18.04 -9.68 16.87
CA CYS A 111 -18.18 -10.21 18.23
C CYS A 111 -17.46 -9.33 19.27
N LEU A 112 -16.31 -8.76 18.90
CA LEU A 112 -15.52 -7.90 19.77
C LEU A 112 -16.22 -6.55 19.99
N ILE A 113 -16.81 -5.98 18.93
CA ILE A 113 -17.60 -4.75 19.00
C ILE A 113 -18.82 -4.94 19.92
N LYS A 114 -19.48 -6.09 19.83
CA LYS A 114 -20.67 -6.44 20.63
C LYS A 114 -20.34 -6.74 22.10
N GLN A 115 -19.08 -7.04 22.43
CA GLN A 115 -18.66 -7.44 23.77
C GLN A 115 -17.41 -6.67 24.25
N PRO A 116 -17.48 -5.34 24.43
CA PRO A 116 -16.32 -4.53 24.83
C PRO A 116 -15.74 -4.96 26.19
N LYS A 117 -16.56 -5.51 27.10
CA LYS A 117 -16.12 -6.02 28.41
C LYS A 117 -15.20 -7.24 28.31
N LEU A 118 -15.36 -8.09 27.29
CA LEU A 118 -14.51 -9.26 27.08
C LEU A 118 -13.06 -8.83 26.82
N MET A 119 -12.87 -7.70 26.13
CA MET A 119 -11.54 -7.18 25.79
C MET A 119 -10.79 -6.71 27.02
N THR A 120 -11.49 -6.08 27.96
CA THR A 120 -10.95 -5.69 29.27
C THR A 120 -10.61 -6.91 30.12
N GLN A 121 -11.45 -7.96 30.11
CA GLN A 121 -11.20 -9.20 30.86
C GLN A 121 -9.99 -9.99 30.33
N LEU A 122 -9.74 -9.93 29.02
CA LEU A 122 -8.56 -10.51 28.38
C LEU A 122 -7.28 -9.67 28.58
N HIS A 123 -7.35 -8.58 29.35
CA HIS A 123 -6.24 -7.66 29.61
C HIS A 123 -5.58 -7.12 28.32
N ILE A 124 -6.40 -6.91 27.27
CA ILE A 124 -5.92 -6.34 26.01
C ILE A 124 -5.60 -4.85 26.24
N PRO A 125 -4.42 -4.36 25.81
CA PRO A 125 -4.07 -2.95 25.96
C PRO A 125 -5.09 -1.99 25.31
N PRO A 126 -5.46 -0.86 25.95
CA PRO A 126 -6.50 0.05 25.47
C PRO A 126 -6.31 0.52 24.02
N ARG A 127 -5.06 0.81 23.63
CA ARG A 127 -4.66 1.20 22.26
C ARG A 127 -5.09 0.24 21.15
N PHE A 128 -5.36 -1.02 21.48
CA PHE A 128 -5.87 -2.02 20.53
C PHE A 128 -7.39 -2.10 20.53
N ILE A 129 -8.02 -1.87 21.70
CA ILE A 129 -9.48 -1.83 21.85
C ILE A 129 -10.06 -0.64 21.08
N GLU A 130 -9.44 0.53 21.17
CA GLU A 130 -9.86 1.76 20.47
C GLU A 130 -9.94 1.60 18.95
N ARG A 131 -9.24 0.61 18.37
CA ARG A 131 -9.17 0.38 16.91
C ARG A 131 -10.32 -0.46 16.36
N ILE A 132 -11.17 -1.00 17.22
CA ILE A 132 -12.28 -1.88 16.84
C ILE A 132 -13.57 -1.10 16.60
N HIS A 133 -13.62 0.15 17.07
CA HIS A 133 -14.77 1.05 16.99
C HIS A 133 -14.86 1.80 15.66
#